data_AF-A0A3A5HEA2-F1
#
_entry.id   AF-A0A3A5HEA2-F1
#
_cell.length_a   1.000
_cell.length_b   1.000
_cell.length_c   1.000
_cell.angle_alpha   90.00
_cell.angle_beta   90.00
_cell.angle_gamma   90.00
#
_symmetry.space_group_name_H-M   'P 1'
#
loop_
_entity.id
_entity.type
_entity.pdbx_description
1 polymer ?
#
loop_
_entity_poly.entity_id
_entity_poly.type
_entity_poly.pdbx_seq_one_letter_code
_entity_poly.pdbx_strand_id
1 'polypeptide(L)'
;MVRILTRLGEVKKDMEQYRDELVDFKIGTISGNLRAIIADEDMEIKAGEVKPIKIKKISLPGSHIAFMCAYAANQLGHTIAAGEETPLPLSMDRNMDHATFVAAMDGSIQKEDLLGVLILLPVELTH
;
A
#
# COMPACT_ATOMS: atom_id res chain seq x y z
N MET A 1 30.43 -14.84 30.30
CA MET A 1 29.15 -14.44 30.91
C MET A 1 29.37 -13.09 31.58
N VAL A 2 29.16 -11.98 30.87
CA VAL A 2 29.45 -10.63 31.40
C VAL A 2 28.22 -10.15 32.15
N ARG A 3 28.33 -10.04 33.48
CA ARG A 3 27.28 -9.45 34.33
C ARG A 3 27.21 -7.95 34.04
N ILE A 4 26.04 -7.48 33.62
CA ILE A 4 25.73 -6.06 33.50
C ILE A 4 25.71 -5.51 34.94
N LEU A 5 26.79 -4.85 35.35
CA LEU A 5 27.03 -4.38 36.73
C LEU A 5 26.84 -2.87 36.90
N THR A 6 26.41 -2.17 35.84
CA THR A 6 26.24 -0.72 35.87
C THR A 6 24.77 -0.36 35.70
N ARG A 7 24.30 0.61 36.49
CA ARG A 7 22.97 1.24 36.38
C ARG A 7 22.66 1.70 34.95
N LEU A 8 23.70 2.08 34.19
CA LEU A 8 23.60 2.44 32.77
C LEU A 8 23.25 1.24 31.87
N GLY A 9 23.73 0.05 32.19
CA GLY A 9 23.39 -1.18 31.47
C GLY A 9 22.01 -1.74 31.86
N GLU A 10 21.58 -1.54 33.10
CA GLU A 10 20.19 -1.79 33.52
C GLU A 10 19.24 -0.82 32.80
N VAL A 11 19.54 0.47 32.78
CA VAL A 11 18.76 1.47 32.02
C VAL A 11 18.72 1.15 30.53
N LYS A 12 19.83 0.68 29.93
CA LYS A 12 19.86 0.30 28.52
C LYS A 12 18.97 -0.93 28.24
N LYS A 13 19.03 -1.93 29.12
CA LYS A 13 18.19 -3.13 29.04
C LYS A 13 16.71 -2.78 29.25
N ASP A 14 16.40 -1.94 30.23
CA ASP A 14 15.05 -1.48 30.52
C ASP A 14 14.52 -0.61 29.36
N MET A 15 15.35 0.21 28.72
CA MET A 15 14.99 1.00 27.54
C MET A 15 14.76 0.13 26.30
N GLU A 16 15.59 -0.89 26.07
CA GLU A 16 15.39 -1.88 24.99
C GLU A 16 14.12 -2.70 25.22
N GLN A 17 13.87 -3.11 26.47
CA GLN A 17 12.67 -3.84 26.86
C GLN A 17 11.41 -2.96 26.76
N TYR A 18 11.47 -1.69 27.19
CA TYR A 18 10.41 -0.70 26.98
C TYR A 18 10.12 -0.45 25.50
N ARG A 19 11.14 -0.53 24.63
CA ARG A 19 10.97 -0.33 23.18
C ARG A 19 10.17 -1.47 22.54
N ASP A 20 10.32 -2.68 23.06
CA ASP A 20 9.59 -3.87 22.59
C ASP A 20 8.21 -4.03 23.28
N GLU A 21 8.03 -3.49 24.49
CA GLU A 21 6.75 -3.49 25.22
C GLU A 21 5.77 -2.39 24.78
N LEU A 22 6.23 -1.34 24.08
CA LEU A 22 5.42 -0.19 23.63
C LEU A 22 4.97 -0.26 22.17
N VAL A 23 5.07 -1.40 21.49
CA VAL A 23 4.66 -1.55 20.08
C VAL A 23 3.46 -2.48 19.93
N ASP A 24 2.37 -1.98 19.34
CA ASP A 24 1.16 -2.77 19.08
C ASP A 24 1.38 -3.89 18.04
N PHE A 25 2.38 -3.76 17.15
CA PHE A 25 2.80 -4.82 16.22
C PHE A 25 4.17 -4.53 15.58
N LYS A 26 4.86 -5.58 15.12
CA LYS A 26 6.08 -5.54 14.31
C LYS A 26 5.85 -6.26 12.98
N ILE A 27 5.93 -5.55 11.86
CA ILE A 27 5.83 -6.17 10.52
C ILE A 27 7.22 -6.69 10.10
N GLY A 28 7.57 -7.87 10.60
CA GLY A 28 8.63 -8.78 10.11
C GLY A 28 9.90 -8.20 9.47
N THR A 29 10.41 -8.92 8.46
CA THR A 29 11.55 -8.59 7.58
C THR A 29 11.09 -8.33 6.14
N ILE A 30 9.78 -8.11 5.94
CA ILE A 30 9.17 -8.04 4.61
C ILE A 30 9.47 -6.67 4.01
N SER A 31 10.21 -6.65 2.91
CA SER A 31 10.42 -5.45 2.10
C SER A 31 9.30 -5.32 1.06
N GLY A 32 8.47 -4.30 1.22
CA GLY A 32 7.42 -3.95 0.27
C GLY A 32 7.86 -2.87 -0.72
N ASN A 33 7.35 -2.94 -1.95
CA ASN A 33 7.57 -1.91 -2.96
C ASN A 33 6.38 -0.95 -3.02
N LEU A 34 6.61 0.34 -2.81
CA LEU A 34 5.58 1.36 -3.00
C LEU A 34 5.42 1.70 -4.49
N ARG A 35 4.17 1.78 -4.96
CA ARG A 35 3.81 2.24 -6.30
C ARG A 35 2.70 3.28 -6.16
N ALA A 36 2.90 4.44 -6.77
CA ALA A 36 1.85 5.45 -6.85
C ALA A 36 0.80 5.01 -7.87
N ILE A 37 -0.46 5.21 -7.55
CA ILE A 37 -1.59 5.01 -8.46
C ILE A 37 -1.88 6.39 -9.06
N ILE A 38 -1.50 6.58 -10.31
CA ILE A 38 -1.56 7.88 -11.00
C ILE A 38 -2.62 7.83 -12.09
N ALA A 39 -3.51 8.81 -12.14
CA ALA A 39 -4.52 8.93 -13.19
C ALA A 39 -3.87 9.10 -14.58
N ASP A 40 -4.39 8.38 -15.58
CA ASP A 40 -3.97 8.51 -16.99
C ASP A 40 -5.04 9.20 -17.87
N GLU A 41 -6.14 9.64 -17.27
CA GLU A 41 -7.24 10.35 -17.90
C GLU A 41 -7.81 11.45 -16.99
N ASP A 42 -8.51 12.41 -17.59
CA ASP A 42 -9.30 13.40 -16.88
C ASP A 42 -10.72 12.87 -16.66
N MET A 43 -11.30 13.07 -15.47
CA MET A 43 -12.64 12.56 -15.15
C MET A 43 -13.36 13.41 -14.09
N GLU A 44 -14.61 13.75 -14.39
CA GLU A 44 -15.53 14.38 -13.42
C GLU A 44 -16.14 13.33 -12.48
N ILE A 45 -16.15 13.66 -11.19
CA ILE A 45 -16.69 12.81 -10.12
C ILE A 45 -17.64 13.59 -9.21
N LYS A 46 -18.65 12.88 -8.71
CA LYS A 46 -19.57 13.38 -7.69
C LYS A 46 -19.43 12.57 -6.41
N ALA A 47 -19.70 13.22 -5.29
CA ALA A 47 -19.70 12.58 -3.98
C ALA A 47 -20.62 11.34 -3.96
N GLY A 48 -20.08 10.22 -3.49
CA GLY A 48 -20.76 8.92 -3.42
C GLY A 48 -20.63 8.06 -4.69
N GLU A 49 -20.04 8.58 -5.77
CA GLU A 49 -19.79 7.76 -6.96
C GLU A 49 -18.64 6.78 -6.74
N VAL A 50 -18.79 5.59 -7.34
CA VAL A 50 -17.72 4.60 -7.47
C VAL A 50 -17.46 4.41 -8.96
N LYS A 51 -16.26 4.77 -9.42
CA LYS A 51 -15.92 4.74 -10.85
C LYS A 51 -14.59 4.03 -11.09
N PRO A 52 -14.48 3.24 -12.18
CA PRO A 52 -13.18 2.84 -12.69
C PRO A 52 -12.50 4.05 -13.33
N ILE A 53 -11.20 4.20 -13.08
CA ILE A 53 -10.34 5.25 -13.63
C ILE A 53 -9.16 4.57 -14.30
N LYS A 54 -8.81 4.97 -15.52
CA LYS A 54 -7.54 4.57 -16.15
C LYS A 54 -6.38 5.14 -15.37
N ILE A 55 -5.39 4.30 -15.13
CA ILE A 55 -4.19 4.66 -14.41
C ILE A 55 -2.95 4.38 -15.27
N LYS A 56 -1.86 5.05 -14.93
CA LYS A 56 -0.56 4.67 -15.47
C LYS A 56 -0.26 3.24 -15.08
N LYS A 57 0.17 2.47 -16.07
CA LYS A 57 0.38 1.03 -15.93
C LYS A 57 1.34 0.71 -14.78
N ILE A 58 0.89 -0.09 -13.83
CA ILE A 58 1.72 -0.64 -12.74
C ILE A 58 1.97 -2.11 -13.04
N SER A 59 3.25 -2.50 -13.12
CA SER A 59 3.61 -3.92 -13.23
C SER A 59 3.58 -4.58 -11.84
N LEU A 60 2.91 -5.72 -11.76
CA LEU A 60 2.86 -6.60 -10.59
C LEU A 60 3.53 -7.92 -10.93
N PRO A 61 4.78 -8.16 -10.47
CA PRO A 61 5.46 -9.41 -10.74
C PRO A 61 4.70 -10.61 -10.16
N GLY A 62 4.91 -11.78 -10.76
CA GLY A 62 4.45 -13.05 -10.21
C GLY A 62 4.90 -13.24 -8.76
N SER A 63 4.11 -13.99 -7.99
CA SER A 63 4.31 -14.23 -6.57
C SER A 63 4.39 -12.95 -5.73
N HIS A 64 3.65 -11.91 -6.12
CA HIS A 64 3.44 -10.72 -5.32
C HIS A 64 1.94 -10.45 -5.11
N ILE A 65 1.58 -10.06 -3.89
CA ILE A 65 0.27 -9.50 -3.58
C ILE A 65 0.33 -7.98 -3.63
N ALA A 66 -0.79 -7.37 -3.99
CA ALA A 66 -0.97 -5.94 -3.94
C ALA A 66 -1.81 -5.58 -2.70
N PHE A 67 -1.25 -4.73 -1.86
CA PHE A 67 -1.89 -4.23 -0.64
C PHE A 67 -2.17 -2.73 -0.80
N MET A 68 -3.43 -2.35 -0.68
CA MET A 68 -3.85 -0.95 -0.77
C MET A 68 -3.38 -0.18 0.47
N CYS A 69 -2.67 0.92 0.27
CA CYS A 69 -2.37 1.83 1.35
C CYS A 69 -3.62 2.65 1.68
N ALA A 70 -4.24 2.38 2.82
CA ALA A 70 -5.45 3.08 3.30
C ALA A 70 -5.19 4.53 3.75
N TYR A 71 -4.03 5.11 3.46
CA TYR A 71 -3.76 6.52 3.70
C TYR A 71 -4.50 7.35 2.66
N ALA A 72 -5.30 8.32 3.10
CA ALA A 72 -6.11 9.20 2.25
C ALA A 72 -5.25 10.17 1.43
N ALA A 73 -4.55 9.63 0.43
CA ALA A 73 -3.58 10.35 -0.38
C ALA A 73 -4.22 11.35 -1.36
N ASN A 74 -5.50 11.14 -1.72
CA ASN A 74 -6.26 12.03 -2.58
C ASN A 74 -7.37 12.70 -1.76
N GLN A 75 -7.54 14.02 -1.91
CA GLN A 75 -8.55 14.77 -1.16
C GLN A 75 -9.99 14.46 -1.61
N LEU A 76 -10.19 14.08 -2.87
CA LEU A 76 -11.51 13.86 -3.46
C LEU A 76 -12.08 12.48 -3.12
N GLY A 77 -11.28 11.56 -2.59
CA GLY A 77 -11.71 10.19 -2.34
C GLY A 77 -10.59 9.19 -2.13
N HIS A 78 -10.88 7.91 -2.37
CA HIS A 78 -9.92 6.83 -2.15
C HIS A 78 -10.01 5.74 -3.21
N THR A 79 -8.84 5.27 -3.65
CA THR A 79 -8.76 4.05 -4.46
C THR A 79 -9.00 2.84 -3.57
N ILE A 80 -9.90 1.93 -3.96
CA ILE A 80 -10.24 0.73 -3.18
C ILE A 80 -9.81 -0.57 -3.86
N ALA A 81 -9.49 -0.53 -5.15
CA ALA A 81 -8.96 -1.65 -5.91
C ALA A 81 -8.17 -1.15 -7.12
N ALA A 82 -7.21 -1.94 -7.58
CA ALA A 82 -6.50 -1.72 -8.85
C ALA A 82 -6.27 -3.07 -9.53
N GLY A 83 -6.38 -3.10 -10.86
CA GLY A 83 -6.36 -4.34 -11.62
C GLY A 83 -6.22 -4.11 -13.12
N GLU A 84 -6.22 -5.22 -13.84
CA GLU A 84 -6.32 -5.30 -15.30
C GLU A 84 -7.55 -6.13 -15.67
N GLU A 85 -7.98 -6.07 -16.93
CA GLU A 85 -9.24 -6.70 -17.39
C GLU A 85 -9.20 -8.22 -17.23
N THR A 86 -8.02 -8.81 -17.44
CA THR A 86 -7.83 -10.26 -17.43
C THR A 86 -7.39 -10.73 -16.04
N PRO A 87 -8.19 -11.57 -15.35
CA PRO A 87 -7.75 -12.15 -14.08
C PRO A 87 -6.70 -13.24 -14.35
N LEU A 88 -5.47 -12.98 -13.90
CA LEU A 88 -4.36 -13.94 -13.98
C LEU A 88 -4.01 -14.50 -12.60
N PRO A 89 -3.50 -15.75 -12.55
CA PRO A 89 -3.09 -16.38 -11.30
C PRO A 89 -1.93 -15.63 -10.66
N LEU A 90 -1.81 -15.78 -9.33
CA LEU A 90 -0.75 -15.15 -8.52
C LEU A 90 0.66 -15.50 -8.98
N SER A 91 0.86 -16.66 -9.60
CA SER A 91 2.16 -17.10 -10.11
C SER A 91 2.61 -16.40 -11.39
N MET A 92 1.73 -15.68 -12.10
CA MET A 92 2.05 -14.99 -13.34
C MET A 92 2.26 -13.50 -13.13
N ASP A 93 3.08 -12.90 -13.99
CA ASP A 93 3.18 -11.45 -14.09
C ASP A 93 1.84 -10.85 -14.50
N ARG A 94 1.47 -9.79 -13.82
CA ARG A 94 0.22 -9.06 -13.96
C ARG A 94 0.48 -7.59 -14.16
N ASN A 95 -0.55 -6.89 -14.60
CA ASN A 95 -0.53 -5.45 -14.69
C ASN A 95 -1.76 -4.86 -14.01
N MET A 96 -1.70 -3.57 -13.78
CA MET A 96 -2.86 -2.77 -13.40
C MET A 96 -2.92 -1.55 -14.30
N ASP A 97 -4.02 -1.41 -15.02
CA ASP A 97 -4.29 -0.28 -15.92
C ASP A 97 -5.58 0.48 -15.55
N HIS A 98 -6.34 -0.03 -14.58
CA HIS A 98 -7.46 0.66 -13.98
C HIS A 98 -7.48 0.56 -12.45
N ALA A 99 -8.06 1.58 -11.84
CA ALA A 99 -8.31 1.67 -10.41
C ALA A 99 -9.80 1.94 -10.16
N THR A 100 -10.38 1.29 -9.16
CA THR A 100 -11.72 1.64 -8.67
C THR A 100 -11.60 2.71 -7.60
N PHE A 101 -12.16 3.88 -7.87
CA PHE A 101 -12.10 5.04 -6.98
C PHE A 101 -13.47 5.36 -6.40
N VAL A 102 -13.52 5.61 -5.10
CA VAL A 102 -14.71 6.05 -4.38
C VAL A 102 -14.58 7.54 -4.09
N ALA A 103 -15.45 8.35 -4.69
CA ALA A 103 -15.46 9.79 -4.52
C ALA A 103 -16.17 10.18 -3.21
N ALA A 104 -15.46 10.90 -2.35
CA ALA A 104 -16.00 11.47 -1.11
C ALA A 104 -16.55 12.89 -1.32
N MET A 105 -16.07 13.60 -2.35
CA MET A 105 -16.44 14.97 -2.68
C MET A 105 -16.68 15.13 -4.18
N ASP A 106 -17.44 16.16 -4.55
CA ASP A 106 -17.54 16.59 -5.95
C ASP A 106 -16.20 17.18 -6.41
N GLY A 107 -15.82 16.92 -7.65
CA GLY A 107 -14.61 17.48 -8.23
C GLY A 107 -14.22 16.85 -9.55
N SER A 108 -13.01 17.17 -9.99
CA SER A 108 -12.43 16.66 -11.22
C SER A 108 -11.07 16.05 -10.91
N ILE A 109 -10.88 14.81 -11.31
CA ILE A 109 -9.59 14.13 -11.33
C ILE A 109 -8.91 14.51 -12.64
N GLN A 110 -7.68 14.98 -12.56
CA GLN A 110 -6.87 15.30 -13.73
C GLN A 110 -5.85 14.18 -13.98
N LYS A 111 -5.47 14.00 -15.24
CA LYS A 111 -4.32 13.19 -15.60
C LYS A 111 -3.10 13.65 -14.80
N GLU A 112 -2.29 12.68 -14.35
CA GLU A 112 -1.17 12.87 -13.41
C GLU A 112 -1.55 13.01 -11.93
N ASP A 113 -2.83 13.08 -11.57
CA ASP A 113 -3.22 13.12 -10.16
C ASP A 113 -2.88 11.82 -9.43
N LEU A 114 -2.43 11.96 -8.18
CA LEU A 114 -2.23 10.86 -7.27
C LEU A 114 -3.57 10.37 -6.72
N LEU A 115 -3.98 9.17 -7.09
CA LEU A 115 -5.24 8.54 -6.64
C LEU A 115 -5.07 7.68 -5.39
N GLY A 116 -3.85 7.25 -5.10
CA GLY A 116 -3.56 6.34 -4.00
C GLY A 116 -2.14 5.76 -4.07
N VAL A 117 -1.85 4.87 -3.14
CA VAL A 117 -0.57 4.16 -3.09
C VAL A 117 -0.84 2.66 -2.92
N LEU A 118 -0.11 1.88 -3.71
CA LEU A 118 -0.12 0.43 -3.66
C LEU A 118 1.19 -0.06 -3.05
N ILE A 119 1.13 -1.05 -2.19
CA ILE A 119 2.29 -1.74 -1.63
C ILE A 119 2.33 -3.14 -2.24
N LEU A 120 3.40 -3.45 -2.96
CA LEU A 120 3.62 -4.79 -3.50
C LEU A 120 4.45 -5.59 -2.52
N LEU A 121 3.90 -6.71 -2.06
CA LEU A 121 4.55 -7.58 -1.08
C LEU A 121 4.87 -8.93 -1.74
N PRO A 122 6.13 -9.39 -1.68
CA PRO A 122 6.47 -10.72 -2.17
C PRO A 122 5.82 -11.78 -1.28
N VAL A 123 5.41 -12.88 -1.90
CA VAL A 123 4.85 -14.05 -1.21
C VAL A 123 5.47 -15.33 -1.77
N GLU A 124 5.50 -16.37 -0.94
CA GLU A 124 5.92 -17.70 -1.35
C GLU A 124 4.69 -18.59 -1.52
N LEU A 125 4.53 -19.17 -2.70
CA LEU A 125 3.49 -20.17 -2.97
C LEU A 125 3.98 -21.52 -2.45
N THR A 126 3.22 -22.13 -1.55
CA THR A 126 3.65 -23.37 -0.89
C THR A 126 3.03 -24.63 -1.49
N HIS A 127 1.94 -24.51 -2.24
CA HIS A 127 1.18 -25.59 -2.87
C HIS A 127 0.55 -25.11 -4.17
#